data_AF-A0A943MUG5-F1
#
_entry.id   AF-A0A943MUG5-F1
#
_cell.length_a   1.000
_cell.length_b   1.000
_cell.length_c   1.000
_cell.angle_alpha   90.00
_cell.angle_beta   90.00
_cell.angle_gamma   90.00
#
_symmetry.space_group_name_H-M   'P 1'
#
loop_
_entity.id
_entity.type
_entity.pdbx_description
1 polymer ?
#
loop_
_entity_poly.entity_id
_entity_poly.type
_entity_poly.pdbx_seq_one_letter_code
_entity_poly.pdbx_strand_id
1 'polypeptide(L)'
;ELEFCYSNSLGETTQRCVEPLKLHFRNSSWYLQAFCLSKNNFRTFKISRMRQVRLTDRRFVRERTVLPEIAVPSYEPGAQISLTLRFSPAMAFRVYDEFLPEQICRDKDGFFLVNLQHPEDPWLCGYLLSFGAHVEVLSPTRLREQMANIAHKVAELYQK
;
A
#
# COMPACT_ATOMS: atom_id res chain seq x y z
N GLU A 1 0.89 -26.05 15.64
CA GLU A 1 0.48 -25.17 14.52
C GLU A 1 0.13 -23.82 15.13
N LEU A 2 -0.17 -22.79 14.34
CA LEU A 2 -0.68 -21.51 14.85
C LEU A 2 -2.11 -21.29 14.40
N GLU A 3 -2.95 -20.83 15.33
CA GLU A 3 -4.28 -20.33 15.03
C GLU A 3 -4.40 -18.85 15.35
N PHE A 4 -5.11 -18.12 14.50
CA PHE A 4 -5.35 -16.69 14.67
C PHE A 4 -6.54 -16.20 13.83
N CYS A 5 -7.11 -15.08 14.23
CA CYS A 5 -8.04 -14.30 13.42
C CYS A 5 -7.24 -13.35 12.52
N TYR A 6 -7.52 -13.36 11.21
CA TYR A 6 -6.80 -12.54 10.24
C TYR A 6 -7.75 -11.69 9.42
N SER A 7 -7.52 -10.38 9.44
CA SER A 7 -8.18 -9.41 8.56
C SER A 7 -7.37 -9.23 7.28
N ASN A 8 -7.94 -9.56 6.12
CA ASN A 8 -7.26 -9.42 4.83
C ASN A 8 -7.34 -7.97 4.29
N SER A 9 -6.78 -7.72 3.10
CA SER A 9 -6.82 -6.40 2.45
C SER A 9 -8.21 -5.98 1.97
N LEU A 10 -9.17 -6.91 1.89
CA LEU A 10 -10.56 -6.66 1.54
C LEU A 10 -11.43 -6.33 2.78
N GLY A 11 -10.83 -6.30 3.97
CA GLY A 11 -11.53 -6.06 5.23
C GLY A 11 -12.22 -7.31 5.80
N GLU A 12 -12.12 -8.46 5.14
CA GLU A 12 -12.71 -9.71 5.61
C GLU A 12 -11.86 -10.30 6.74
N THR A 13 -12.52 -10.63 7.86
CA THR A 13 -11.87 -11.30 8.98
C THR A 13 -12.22 -12.78 8.98
N THR A 14 -11.20 -13.62 9.01
CA THR A 14 -11.35 -15.07 8.92
C THR A 14 -10.41 -15.76 9.91
N GLN A 15 -10.87 -16.85 10.50
CA GLN A 15 -9.99 -17.69 11.32
C GLN A 15 -9.05 -18.50 10.42
N ARG A 16 -7.79 -18.57 10.82
CA ARG A 16 -6.72 -19.28 10.12
C ARG A 16 -6.06 -20.26 11.06
N CYS A 17 -5.82 -21.47 10.57
CA CYS A 17 -4.87 -22.41 11.15
C CYS A 17 -3.75 -22.61 10.12
N VAL A 18 -2.50 -22.46 10.55
CA VAL A 18 -1.34 -22.49 9.67
C VAL A 18 -0.16 -23.21 10.30
N GLU A 19 0.69 -23.74 9.44
CA GLU A 19 2.03 -24.18 9.80
C GLU A 19 3.01 -23.03 9.55
N PRO A 20 3.52 -22.33 10.59
CA PRO A 20 4.46 -21.22 10.40
C PRO A 20 5.83 -21.70 9.90
N LEU A 21 6.40 -21.01 8.91
CA LEU A 21 7.64 -21.47 8.25
C LEU A 21 8.77 -20.43 8.29
N LYS A 22 8.48 -19.15 8.02
CA LYS A 22 9.51 -18.11 7.95
C LYS A 22 8.95 -16.72 8.28
N LEU A 23 9.74 -15.91 8.98
CA LEU A 23 9.49 -14.49 9.19
C LEU A 23 10.25 -13.64 8.18
N HIS A 24 9.61 -12.61 7.65
CA HIS A 24 10.17 -11.68 6.67
C HIS A 24 9.90 -10.24 7.10
N PHE A 25 10.94 -9.41 7.11
CA PHE A 25 10.81 -7.96 7.31
C PHE A 25 10.89 -7.25 5.97
N ARG A 26 9.85 -6.46 5.62
CA ARG A 26 9.79 -5.72 4.36
C ARG A 26 8.83 -4.53 4.47
N ASN A 27 9.12 -3.42 3.77
CA ASN A 27 8.31 -2.19 3.79
C ASN A 27 7.94 -1.77 5.23
N SER A 28 8.94 -1.77 6.12
CA SER A 28 8.81 -1.45 7.55
C SER A 28 7.75 -2.29 8.28
N SER A 29 7.57 -3.55 7.89
CA SER A 29 6.56 -4.45 8.45
C SER A 29 7.03 -5.90 8.49
N TRP A 30 6.58 -6.64 9.50
CA TRP A 30 6.83 -8.08 9.62
C TRP A 30 5.71 -8.91 9.00
N TYR A 31 6.11 -9.96 8.29
CA TYR A 31 5.24 -10.91 7.62
C TYR A 31 5.61 -12.35 8.01
N LEU A 32 4.60 -13.17 8.24
CA LEU A 32 4.72 -14.61 8.44
C LEU A 32 4.37 -15.34 7.14
N GLN A 33 5.34 -16.07 6.58
CA GLN A 33 5.09 -17.05 5.54
C GLN A 33 4.73 -18.39 6.21
N ALA A 34 3.58 -18.94 5.84
CA ALA A 34 3.05 -20.15 6.45
C ALA A 34 2.24 -20.98 5.44
N PHE A 35 2.15 -22.28 5.67
CA PHE A 35 1.23 -23.13 4.92
C PHE A 35 -0.16 -23.03 5.54
N CYS A 36 -1.12 -22.51 4.79
CA CYS A 36 -2.48 -22.28 5.28
C CYS A 36 -3.33 -23.54 5.08
N LEU A 37 -3.68 -24.22 6.18
CA LEU A 37 -4.38 -25.50 6.14
C LEU A 37 -5.76 -25.39 5.47
N SER A 38 -6.49 -24.31 5.76
CA SER A 38 -7.82 -24.09 5.16
C SER A 38 -7.81 -23.78 3.67
N LYS A 39 -6.66 -23.38 3.10
CA LYS A 39 -6.51 -23.08 1.68
C LYS A 39 -5.56 -24.05 0.96
N ASN A 40 -5.02 -25.03 1.69
CA ASN A 40 -4.04 -26.00 1.24
C ASN A 40 -2.92 -25.41 0.36
N ASN A 41 -2.41 -24.23 0.75
CA ASN A 41 -1.40 -23.51 -0.03
C ASN A 41 -0.60 -22.55 0.86
N PHE A 42 0.61 -22.18 0.42
CA PHE A 42 1.42 -21.15 1.06
C PHE A 42 0.74 -19.78 1.00
N ARG A 43 0.79 -19.05 2.11
CA ARG A 43 0.33 -17.66 2.20
C ARG A 43 1.25 -16.84 3.07
N THR A 44 1.22 -15.54 2.81
CA THR A 44 1.94 -14.54 3.58
C THR A 44 0.93 -13.71 4.38
N PHE A 45 1.15 -13.64 5.69
CA PHE A 45 0.28 -12.94 6.64
C PHE A 45 1.04 -11.76 7.24
N LYS A 46 0.50 -10.54 7.15
CA LYS A 46 1.11 -9.39 7.85
C LYS A 46 0.85 -9.54 9.35
N ILE A 47 1.92 -9.58 10.16
CA ILE A 47 1.79 -9.88 11.59
C ILE A 47 0.88 -8.88 12.31
N SER A 48 0.96 -7.60 11.92
CA SER A 48 0.11 -6.55 12.51
C SER A 48 -1.39 -6.74 12.29
N ARG A 49 -1.82 -7.62 11.36
CA ARG A 49 -3.21 -7.97 11.08
C ARG A 49 -3.66 -9.28 11.74
N MET A 50 -2.76 -9.98 12.44
CA MET A 50 -3.07 -11.20 13.17
C MET A 50 -3.59 -10.84 14.57
N ARG A 51 -4.75 -11.37 14.93
CA ARG A 51 -5.40 -11.20 16.24
C ARG A 51 -5.63 -12.54 16.89
N GLN A 52 -5.68 -12.56 18.23
CA GLN A 52 -5.93 -13.77 19.03
C GLN A 52 -5.01 -14.94 18.63
N VAL A 53 -3.71 -14.64 18.45
CA VAL A 53 -2.73 -15.64 18.05
C VAL A 53 -2.54 -16.65 19.19
N ARG A 54 -2.73 -17.93 18.90
CA ARG A 54 -2.53 -19.02 19.84
C ARG A 54 -1.72 -20.15 19.19
N LEU A 55 -0.86 -20.77 20.00
CA LEU A 55 -0.23 -22.04 19.66
C LEU A 55 -1.25 -23.16 19.88
N THR A 56 -1.31 -24.11 18.96
CA THR A 56 -2.09 -25.34 19.12
C THR A 56 -1.21 -26.48 19.58
N ASP A 57 -1.80 -27.50 20.22
CA ASP A 57 -1.09 -28.72 20.62
C ASP A 57 -0.68 -29.61 19.43
N ARG A 58 -1.19 -29.31 18.23
CA ARG A 58 -0.88 -30.04 16.99
C ARG A 58 0.54 -29.74 16.55
N ARG A 59 1.34 -30.77 16.32
CA ARG A 59 2.69 -30.66 15.76
C ARG A 59 2.68 -30.97 14.27
N PHE A 60 3.61 -30.38 13.54
CA PHE A 60 3.79 -30.65 12.12
C PHE A 60 5.28 -30.85 11.84
N VAL A 61 5.60 -31.66 10.83
CA VAL A 61 6.96 -31.84 10.34
C VAL A 61 7.21 -30.80 9.26
N ARG A 62 8.36 -30.13 9.32
CA ARG A 62 8.76 -29.13 8.33
C ARG A 62 9.30 -29.82 7.07
N GLU A 63 8.43 -30.48 6.33
CA GLU A 63 8.80 -31.18 5.08
C GLU A 63 8.98 -30.19 3.91
N ARG A 64 8.33 -29.03 4.00
CA ARG A 64 8.32 -27.99 2.97
C ARG A 64 9.54 -27.08 3.10
N THR A 65 10.67 -27.51 2.54
CA THR A 65 11.96 -26.78 2.58
C THR A 65 12.07 -25.70 1.51
N VAL A 66 11.50 -25.91 0.34
CA VAL A 66 11.40 -24.91 -0.73
C VAL A 66 10.15 -24.08 -0.52
N LEU A 67 10.33 -22.87 -0.02
CA LEU A 67 9.26 -21.89 0.13
C LEU A 67 9.14 -21.10 -1.19
N PRO A 68 7.92 -20.83 -1.67
CA PRO A 68 7.77 -19.94 -2.82
C PRO A 68 8.37 -18.59 -2.46
N GLU A 69 8.93 -17.89 -3.46
CA GLU A 69 9.24 -16.49 -3.28
C GLU A 69 7.97 -15.78 -2.80
N ILE A 70 8.09 -15.00 -1.72
CA ILE A 70 6.99 -14.14 -1.35
C ILE A 70 6.84 -13.20 -2.52
N ALA A 71 5.74 -13.36 -3.26
CA ALA A 71 5.32 -12.43 -4.28
C ALA A 71 5.47 -11.05 -3.65
N VAL A 72 6.53 -10.38 -4.09
CA VAL A 72 6.68 -8.98 -3.89
C VAL A 72 5.38 -8.46 -4.50
N PRO A 73 4.58 -7.62 -3.84
CA PRO A 73 3.95 -6.56 -4.60
C PRO A 73 5.12 -5.76 -5.18
N SER A 74 5.82 -6.32 -6.17
CA SER A 74 6.09 -5.62 -7.38
C SER A 74 4.66 -5.38 -7.80
N TYR A 75 4.23 -4.14 -7.66
CA TYR A 75 3.43 -3.62 -8.74
C TYR A 75 4.19 -4.08 -9.97
N GLU A 76 3.69 -5.12 -10.66
CA GLU A 76 4.05 -5.30 -12.06
C GLU A 76 4.01 -3.87 -12.60
N PRO A 77 5.08 -3.36 -13.24
CA PRO A 77 5.09 -1.99 -13.66
C PRO A 77 3.81 -1.81 -14.47
N GLY A 78 2.81 -1.21 -13.83
CA GLY A 78 1.59 -0.85 -14.49
C GLY A 78 2.01 0.06 -15.62
N ALA A 79 1.14 0.24 -16.60
CA ALA A 79 1.38 1.27 -17.61
C ALA A 79 1.88 2.53 -16.87
N GLN A 80 3.15 2.91 -17.12
CA GLN A 80 3.73 4.08 -16.49
C GLN A 80 2.90 5.25 -16.99
N ILE A 81 2.35 6.01 -16.06
CA ILE A 81 1.62 7.22 -16.41
C ILE A 81 2.51 8.41 -16.13
N SER A 82 2.52 9.34 -17.08
CA SER A 82 3.14 10.65 -16.90
C SER A 82 2.25 11.47 -15.98
N LEU A 83 2.78 11.84 -14.83
CA LEU A 83 2.13 12.65 -13.83
C LEU A 83 2.65 14.09 -13.90
N THR A 84 1.73 15.04 -13.85
CA THR A 84 2.03 16.44 -13.57
C THR A 84 1.22 16.86 -12.36
N LEU A 85 1.93 17.19 -11.29
CA LEU A 85 1.36 17.55 -9.99
C LEU A 85 1.74 18.99 -9.65
N ARG A 86 0.84 19.72 -8.99
CA ARG A 86 1.10 21.05 -8.47
C ARG A 86 0.93 21.05 -6.96
N PHE A 87 2.00 21.35 -6.22
CA PHE A 87 2.01 21.41 -4.77
C PHE A 87 2.10 22.85 -4.26
N SER A 88 1.37 23.15 -3.19
CA SER A 88 1.48 24.46 -2.53
C SER A 88 2.84 24.66 -1.86
N PRO A 89 3.30 25.92 -1.69
CA PRO A 89 4.57 26.22 -1.01
C PRO A 89 4.69 25.60 0.40
N ALA A 90 3.56 25.41 1.10
CA ALA A 90 3.52 24.82 2.44
C ALA A 90 4.08 23.39 2.49
N MET A 91 4.06 22.66 1.37
CA MET A 91 4.54 21.28 1.28
C MET A 91 6.00 21.17 0.82
N ALA A 92 6.76 22.28 0.81
CA ALA A 92 8.15 22.30 0.33
C ALA A 92 9.02 21.17 0.91
N PHE A 93 8.93 20.92 2.23
CA PHE A 93 9.70 19.89 2.90
C PHE A 93 9.46 18.49 2.30
N ARG A 94 8.19 18.10 2.13
CA ARG A 94 7.83 16.82 1.50
C ARG A 94 8.22 16.77 0.04
N VAL A 95 8.05 17.87 -0.69
CA VAL A 95 8.43 17.92 -2.11
C VAL A 95 9.93 17.65 -2.26
N TYR A 96 10.77 18.21 -1.38
CA TYR A 96 12.20 17.96 -1.39
C TYR A 96 12.60 16.57 -0.88
N ASP A 97 11.87 16.01 0.08
CA ASP A 97 12.16 14.69 0.63
C ASP A 97 11.73 13.55 -0.33
N GLU A 98 10.66 13.75 -1.11
CA GLU A 98 9.97 12.69 -1.84
C GLU A 98 10.21 12.70 -3.36
N PHE A 99 10.68 13.81 -3.95
CA PHE A 99 10.91 13.93 -5.40
C PHE A 99 12.36 14.32 -5.72
N LEU A 100 12.82 13.91 -6.91
CA LEU A 100 14.16 14.24 -7.39
C LEU A 100 14.23 15.72 -7.82
N PRO A 101 15.37 16.40 -7.64
CA PRO A 101 15.53 17.80 -8.04
C PRO A 101 15.14 18.08 -9.50
N GLU A 102 15.42 17.15 -10.42
CA GLU A 102 15.12 17.28 -11.85
C GLU A 102 13.63 17.16 -12.17
N GLN A 103 12.84 16.62 -11.25
CA GLN A 103 11.39 16.50 -11.38
C GLN A 103 10.66 17.78 -10.95
N ILE A 104 11.34 18.67 -10.22
CA ILE A 104 10.74 19.81 -9.52
C ILE A 104 11.03 21.12 -10.26
N CYS A 105 9.97 21.83 -10.64
CA CYS A 105 10.02 23.20 -11.12
C CYS A 105 9.22 24.10 -10.18
N ARG A 106 9.68 25.32 -9.90
CA ARG A 106 8.87 26.32 -9.20
C ARG A 106 8.15 27.22 -10.19
N ASP A 107 6.88 27.48 -9.95
CA ASP A 107 6.16 28.51 -10.68
C ASP A 107 6.38 29.91 -10.06
N LYS A 108 5.90 30.93 -10.75
CA LYS A 108 5.99 32.35 -10.38
C LYS A 108 5.26 32.70 -9.08
N ASP A 109 4.31 31.86 -8.67
CA ASP A 109 3.54 32.03 -7.43
C ASP A 109 4.12 31.21 -6.26
N GLY A 110 5.28 30.57 -6.47
CA GLY A 110 6.00 29.79 -5.47
C GLY A 110 5.50 28.35 -5.31
N PHE A 111 4.53 27.90 -6.11
CA PHE A 111 4.10 26.51 -6.11
C PHE A 111 5.15 25.63 -6.79
N PHE A 112 5.12 24.35 -6.45
CA PHE A 112 5.99 23.34 -7.05
C PHE A 112 5.22 22.55 -8.11
N LEU A 113 5.70 22.60 -9.34
CA LEU A 113 5.28 21.70 -10.41
C LEU A 113 6.21 20.50 -10.43
N VAL A 114 5.65 19.31 -10.24
CA VAL A 114 6.40 18.05 -10.24
C VAL A 114 5.98 17.20 -11.43
N ASN A 115 6.96 16.78 -12.24
CA ASN A 115 6.75 15.90 -13.39
C ASN A 115 7.50 14.59 -13.18
N LEU A 116 6.78 13.46 -13.21
CA LEU A 116 7.36 12.13 -12.98
C LEU A 116 6.61 11.04 -13.75
N GLN A 117 7.27 9.88 -13.91
CA GLN A 117 6.62 8.64 -14.32
C GLN A 117 6.34 7.81 -13.08
N HIS A 118 5.11 7.31 -12.97
CA HIS A 118 4.71 6.45 -11.87
C HIS A 118 3.82 5.32 -12.38
N PRO A 119 3.91 4.09 -11.83
CA PRO A 119 2.91 3.06 -12.08
C PRO A 119 1.50 3.56 -11.73
N GLU A 120 0.51 3.39 -12.60
CA GLU A 120 -0.88 3.61 -12.20
C GLU A 120 -1.31 2.48 -11.26
N ASP A 121 -1.11 2.67 -9.96
CA ASP A 121 -1.45 1.70 -8.92
C ASP A 121 -2.51 2.21 -7.94
N PRO A 122 -3.20 1.31 -7.20
CA PRO A 122 -4.22 1.71 -6.24
C PRO A 122 -3.71 2.57 -5.06
N TRP A 123 -2.40 2.65 -4.84
CA TRP A 123 -1.82 3.43 -3.74
C TRP A 123 -1.67 4.91 -4.11
N LEU A 124 -1.49 5.24 -5.40
CA LEU A 124 -1.27 6.60 -5.89
C LEU A 124 -2.31 7.62 -5.38
N CYS A 125 -3.62 7.33 -5.49
CA CYS A 125 -4.65 8.25 -5.01
C CYS A 125 -4.56 8.47 -3.49
N GLY A 126 -4.31 7.41 -2.71
CA GLY A 126 -4.16 7.52 -1.26
C GLY A 126 -2.91 8.32 -0.87
N TYR A 127 -1.82 8.15 -1.60
CA TYR A 127 -0.60 8.93 -1.45
C TYR A 127 -0.84 10.41 -1.74
N LEU A 128 -1.48 10.74 -2.86
CA LEU A 128 -1.80 12.13 -3.21
C LEU A 128 -2.74 12.76 -2.17
N LEU A 129 -3.77 12.03 -1.71
CA LEU A 129 -4.65 12.51 -0.65
C LEU A 129 -3.93 12.76 0.69
N SER A 130 -2.77 12.13 0.93
CA SER A 130 -1.97 12.40 2.13
C SER A 130 -1.42 13.84 2.20
N PHE A 131 -1.39 14.56 1.08
CA PHE A 131 -1.04 15.98 1.02
C PHE A 131 -2.25 16.90 1.31
N GLY A 132 -3.44 16.33 1.49
CA GLY A 132 -4.67 17.10 1.73
C GLY A 132 -4.99 18.05 0.57
N ALA A 133 -5.39 19.28 0.91
CA ALA A 133 -5.70 20.33 -0.07
C ALA A 133 -4.45 21.00 -0.70
N HIS A 134 -3.25 20.46 -0.44
CA HIS A 134 -1.99 21.06 -0.89
C HIS A 134 -1.42 20.44 -2.17
N VAL A 135 -2.12 19.48 -2.78
CA VAL A 135 -1.76 18.91 -4.08
C VAL A 135 -2.91 19.01 -5.06
N GLU A 136 -2.58 19.33 -6.31
CA GLU A 136 -3.49 19.29 -7.44
C GLU A 136 -2.90 18.40 -8.53
N VAL A 137 -3.71 17.49 -9.08
CA VAL A 137 -3.32 16.71 -10.26
C VAL A 137 -3.66 17.53 -11.50
N LEU A 138 -2.64 17.91 -12.27
CA LEU A 138 -2.82 18.62 -13.54
C LEU A 138 -2.95 17.63 -14.72
N SER A 139 -2.25 16.50 -14.66
CA SER A 139 -2.29 15.44 -15.68
C SER A 139 -1.95 14.07 -15.05
N PRO A 140 -2.57 12.96 -15.49
CA PRO A 140 -3.60 12.88 -16.54
C PRO A 140 -5.00 13.26 -16.06
N THR A 141 -5.87 13.69 -16.97
CA THR A 141 -7.26 14.11 -16.67
C THR A 141 -8.04 13.03 -15.92
N ARG A 142 -7.88 11.76 -16.31
CA ARG A 142 -8.53 10.62 -15.64
C ARG A 142 -8.19 10.56 -14.15
N LEU A 143 -6.93 10.76 -13.77
CA LEU A 143 -6.51 10.77 -12.37
C LEU A 143 -7.04 12.00 -11.63
N ARG A 144 -7.06 13.18 -12.29
CA ARG A 144 -7.68 14.39 -11.75
C ARG A 144 -9.17 14.17 -11.43
N GLU A 145 -9.92 13.56 -12.33
CA GLU A 145 -11.34 13.23 -12.14
C GLU A 145 -11.54 12.22 -11.00
N GLN A 146 -10.69 11.20 -10.90
CA GLN A 146 -10.72 10.25 -9.79
C GLN A 146 -10.48 10.94 -8.44
N MET A 147 -9.48 11.82 -8.37
CA MET A 147 -9.19 12.61 -7.15
C MET A 147 -10.37 13.53 -6.78
N ALA A 148 -10.98 14.20 -7.76
CA ALA A 148 -12.15 15.05 -7.53
C ALA A 148 -13.35 14.24 -6.99
N ASN A 149 -13.61 13.07 -7.55
CA ASN A 149 -14.68 12.18 -7.07
C ASN A 149 -14.44 11.70 -5.63
N ILE A 150 -13.19 11.36 -5.28
CA ILE A 150 -12.85 10.97 -3.90
C ILE A 150 -13.01 12.16 -2.96
N ALA A 151 -12.48 13.33 -3.32
CA ALA A 151 -12.60 14.54 -2.52
C ALA A 151 -14.06 14.93 -2.27
N HIS A 152 -14.94 14.80 -3.27
CA HIS A 152 -16.37 15.02 -3.13
C HIS A 152 -17.00 14.07 -2.10
N LYS A 153 -16.77 12.76 -2.24
CA LYS A 153 -17.25 11.75 -1.27
C LYS A 153 -16.76 12.01 0.15
N VAL A 154 -15.52 12.47 0.31
CA VAL A 154 -14.98 12.85 1.62
C VAL A 154 -15.72 14.06 2.16
N ALA A 155 -15.95 15.10 1.36
CA ALA A 155 -16.69 16.29 1.79
C ALA A 155 -18.11 15.95 2.26
N GLU A 156 -18.83 15.06 1.56
CA GLU A 156 -20.17 14.60 1.94
C GLU A 156 -20.23 13.96 3.34
N LEU A 157 -19.13 13.34 3.81
CA LEU A 157 -19.08 12.74 5.17
C LEU A 157 -19.17 13.78 6.28
N TYR A 158 -18.75 15.03 6.03
CA TYR A 158 -18.69 16.11 7.01
C TYR A 158 -19.81 17.15 6.84
N GLN A 159 -20.67 16.99 5.84
CA GLN A 159 -21.84 17.84 5.61
C GLN A 159 -23.11 17.34 6.31
N LYS A 160 -22.95 16.38 7.24
CA LYS A 160 -24.03 15.81 8.04
C LYS A 160 -24.21 16.54 9.37
#